data_AF-A0A954LBS2-F1
#
_entry.id   AF-A0A954LBS2-F1
#
_cell.length_a   1.000
_cell.length_b   1.000
_cell.length_c   1.000
_cell.angle_alpha   90.00
_cell.angle_beta   90.00
_cell.angle_gamma   90.00
#
_symmetry.space_group_name_H-M   'P 1'
#
loop_
_entity.id
_entity.type
_entity.pdbx_description
1 polymer ?
#
loop_
_entity_poly.entity_id
_entity_poly.type
_entity_poly.pdbx_seq_one_letter_code
_entity_poly.pdbx_strand_id
1 'polypeptide(L)'
;MQFTRLILQAAAAASFVLAATPVFAQVTAAQLFRDYRPVHADVDFDTPTGAEVEQCRVEIERGEGYAGYVVFGPTGQPLRRFTDTNGDGKADLYRFYHLGLEVYRDIDSNKNETPDQHRWLNWGGTRWGVDQNEDGRIDGWRVLSAQECAR
;
A
#
# COMPACT_ATOMS: atom_id res chain seq x y z
N MET A 1 75.73 1.33 -35.50
CA MET A 1 74.89 0.13 -35.29
C MET A 1 73.59 0.59 -34.63
N GLN A 2 72.55 0.84 -35.43
CA GLN A 2 71.22 1.23 -34.97
C GLN A 2 70.43 -0.02 -34.59
N PHE A 3 69.83 -0.06 -33.41
CA PHE A 3 68.84 -1.07 -33.04
C PHE A 3 67.49 -0.39 -32.85
N THR A 4 66.64 -0.47 -33.87
CA THR A 4 65.25 -0.02 -33.84
C THR A 4 64.39 -1.15 -33.28
N ARG A 5 63.75 -0.95 -32.13
CA ARG A 5 62.76 -1.88 -31.56
C ARG A 5 61.37 -1.53 -32.08
N LEU A 6 60.77 -2.44 -32.85
CA LEU A 6 59.40 -2.38 -33.33
C LEU A 6 58.48 -2.93 -32.21
N ILE A 7 57.63 -2.09 -31.63
CA ILE A 7 56.60 -2.51 -30.66
C ILE A 7 55.28 -2.63 -31.41
N LEU A 8 54.76 -3.86 -31.51
CA LEU A 8 53.44 -4.16 -32.08
C LEU A 8 52.40 -3.99 -30.96
N GLN A 9 51.51 -3.00 -31.06
CA GLN A 9 50.35 -2.86 -30.18
C GLN A 9 49.15 -3.59 -30.81
N ALA A 10 48.64 -4.61 -30.12
CA ALA A 10 47.36 -5.24 -30.45
C ALA A 10 46.25 -4.54 -29.67
N ALA A 11 45.33 -3.88 -30.37
CA ALA A 11 44.13 -3.27 -29.77
C ALA A 11 43.03 -4.33 -29.67
N ALA A 12 42.68 -4.74 -28.45
CA ALA A 12 41.53 -5.59 -28.18
C ALA A 12 40.27 -4.72 -28.00
N ALA A 13 39.33 -4.80 -28.94
CA ALA A 13 38.03 -4.14 -28.84
C ALA A 13 37.10 -4.99 -27.94
N ALA A 14 36.87 -4.53 -26.71
CA ALA A 14 35.90 -5.14 -25.81
C ALA A 14 34.48 -4.68 -26.21
N SER A 15 33.68 -5.60 -26.75
CA SER A 15 32.26 -5.36 -27.03
C SER A 15 31.45 -5.46 -25.73
N PHE A 16 30.87 -4.34 -25.30
CA PHE A 16 30.00 -4.27 -24.13
C PHE A 16 28.59 -4.74 -24.52
N VAL A 17 28.22 -5.97 -24.15
CA VAL A 17 26.86 -6.50 -24.34
C VAL A 17 25.99 -5.95 -23.22
N LEU A 18 25.07 -5.04 -23.55
CA LEU A 18 24.07 -4.53 -22.63
C LEU A 18 22.99 -5.61 -22.42
N ALA A 19 23.06 -6.35 -21.31
CA ALA A 19 22.00 -7.27 -20.92
C ALA A 19 20.80 -6.45 -20.42
N ALA A 20 19.70 -6.42 -21.18
CA ALA A 20 18.44 -5.84 -20.72
C ALA A 20 17.86 -6.76 -19.65
N THR A 21 17.84 -6.31 -18.39
CA THR A 21 17.14 -7.00 -17.32
C THR A 21 15.63 -6.84 -17.53
N PRO A 22 14.83 -7.90 -17.41
CA PRO A 22 13.38 -7.77 -17.46
C PRO A 22 12.92 -6.95 -16.25
N VAL A 23 12.33 -5.78 -16.51
CA VAL A 23 11.65 -4.98 -15.49
C VAL A 23 10.30 -5.64 -15.25
N PHE A 24 10.15 -6.37 -14.15
CA PHE A 24 8.83 -6.74 -13.65
C PHE A 24 8.07 -5.47 -13.27
N ALA A 25 6.82 -5.33 -13.69
CA ALA A 25 6.00 -4.17 -13.35
C ALA A 25 5.79 -4.12 -11.83
N GLN A 26 6.40 -3.12 -11.18
CA GLN A 26 6.17 -2.86 -9.76
C GLN A 26 4.76 -2.29 -9.57
N VAL A 27 4.05 -2.76 -8.54
CA VAL A 27 2.73 -2.22 -8.16
C VAL A 27 2.86 -0.72 -7.87
N THR A 28 2.00 0.06 -8.51
CA THR A 28 2.02 1.53 -8.41
C THR A 28 1.04 2.04 -7.36
N ALA A 29 1.29 3.23 -6.81
CA ALA A 29 0.37 3.87 -5.87
C ALA A 29 -1.02 4.09 -6.50
N ALA A 30 -1.07 4.46 -7.79
CA ALA A 30 -2.30 4.67 -8.54
C ALA A 30 -3.15 3.39 -8.67
N GLN A 31 -2.52 2.23 -8.84
CA GLN A 31 -3.21 0.93 -8.82
C GLN A 31 -3.80 0.67 -7.43
N LEU A 32 -2.98 0.80 -6.38
CA LEU A 32 -3.44 0.56 -5.00
C LEU A 32 -4.59 1.47 -4.59
N PHE A 33 -4.57 2.76 -4.96
CA PHE A 33 -5.68 3.68 -4.66
C PHE A 33 -6.98 3.36 -5.43
N ARG A 34 -6.87 2.67 -6.57
CA ARG A 34 -8.03 2.24 -7.34
C ARG A 34 -8.61 0.96 -6.76
N ASP A 35 -7.75 -0.02 -6.50
CA ASP A 35 -8.11 -1.37 -6.11
C ASP A 35 -8.64 -1.41 -4.67
N TYR A 36 -8.12 -0.54 -3.81
CA TYR A 36 -8.46 -0.51 -2.39
C TYR A 36 -9.05 0.85 -1.98
N ARG A 37 -10.38 0.86 -1.80
CA ARG A 37 -11.14 2.02 -1.33
C ARG A 37 -11.84 1.67 -0.02
N PRO A 38 -12.02 2.65 0.88
CA PRO A 38 -12.75 2.38 2.10
C PRO A 38 -14.22 2.09 1.76
N VAL A 39 -14.83 1.14 2.48
CA VAL A 39 -16.26 0.85 2.35
C VAL A 39 -17.08 2.06 2.78
N HIS A 40 -16.71 2.68 3.90
CA HIS A 40 -17.35 3.88 4.42
C HIS A 40 -16.68 5.16 3.90
N ALA A 41 -17.37 5.86 2.98
CA ALA A 41 -16.84 7.03 2.28
C ALA A 41 -16.86 8.34 3.12
N ASP A 42 -17.52 8.34 4.28
CA ASP A 42 -17.61 9.50 5.19
C ASP A 42 -16.34 9.70 6.04
N VAL A 43 -15.38 8.79 5.92
CA VAL A 43 -14.10 8.86 6.63
C VAL A 43 -13.22 9.95 6.02
N ASP A 44 -12.72 10.85 6.85
CA ASP A 44 -11.71 11.84 6.47
C ASP A 44 -10.30 11.22 6.53
N PHE A 45 -9.64 11.11 5.39
CA PHE A 45 -8.28 10.59 5.26
C PHE A 45 -7.52 11.32 4.15
N ASP A 46 -6.19 11.33 4.23
CA ASP A 46 -5.35 12.02 3.25
C ASP A 46 -5.46 11.36 1.88
N THR A 47 -5.87 12.16 0.89
CA THR A 47 -5.97 11.77 -0.51
C THR A 47 -5.07 12.67 -1.34
N PRO A 48 -3.99 12.13 -1.95
CA PRO A 48 -3.10 12.92 -2.78
C PRO A 48 -3.84 13.39 -4.03
N THR A 49 -3.50 14.59 -4.50
CA THR A 49 -3.92 15.09 -5.81
C THR A 49 -3.33 14.23 -6.93
N GLY A 50 -3.88 14.33 -8.15
CA GLY A 50 -3.38 13.55 -9.30
C GLY A 50 -1.88 13.72 -9.55
N ALA A 51 -1.33 14.93 -9.37
CA ALA A 51 0.11 15.19 -9.53
C ALA A 51 0.95 14.59 -8.38
N GLU A 52 0.42 14.54 -7.17
CA GLU A 52 1.10 13.98 -6.00
C GLU A 52 1.12 12.44 -6.03
N VAL A 53 0.16 11.80 -6.70
CA VAL A 53 0.13 10.33 -6.88
C VAL A 53 1.41 9.83 -7.55
N GLU A 54 1.97 10.58 -8.51
CA GLU A 54 3.22 10.22 -9.20
C GLU A 54 4.45 10.27 -8.30
N GLN A 55 4.38 11.05 -7.22
CA GLN A 55 5.44 11.20 -6.22
C GLN A 55 5.27 10.23 -5.04
N CYS A 56 4.16 9.49 -4.99
CA CYS A 56 3.92 8.50 -3.94
C CYS A 56 4.86 7.30 -4.11
N ARG A 57 5.40 6.82 -3.00
CA ARG A 57 6.28 5.65 -2.95
C ARG A 57 5.54 4.45 -2.41
N VAL A 58 5.65 3.32 -3.10
CA VAL A 58 5.12 2.04 -2.63
C VAL A 58 6.27 1.20 -2.09
N GLU A 59 6.16 0.78 -0.84
CA GLU A 59 7.08 -0.16 -0.20
C GLU A 59 6.37 -1.49 0.06
N ILE A 60 7.09 -2.60 -0.13
CA ILE A 60 6.60 -3.93 0.21
C ILE A 60 6.96 -4.21 1.66
N GLU A 61 5.96 -4.52 2.46
CA GLU A 61 6.12 -4.95 3.85
C GLU A 61 5.87 -6.45 3.93
N ARG A 62 6.77 -7.21 4.56
CA ARG A 62 6.59 -8.66 4.72
C ARG A 62 7.25 -9.18 5.98
N GLY A 63 6.66 -10.22 6.57
CA GLY A 63 7.17 -10.93 7.72
C GLY A 63 6.67 -12.37 7.76
N GLU A 64 6.83 -13.00 8.92
CA GLU A 64 6.27 -14.33 9.14
C GLU A 64 4.75 -14.26 9.18
N GLY A 65 4.08 -14.94 8.25
CA GLY A 65 2.61 -15.00 8.19
C GLY A 65 1.92 -13.72 7.71
N TYR A 66 2.64 -12.73 7.18
CA TYR A 66 2.00 -11.58 6.53
C TYR A 66 2.85 -10.95 5.42
N ALA A 67 2.17 -10.34 4.46
CA ALA A 67 2.77 -9.51 3.41
C ALA A 67 1.85 -8.34 3.08
N GLY A 68 2.35 -7.32 2.39
CA GLY A 68 1.54 -6.16 2.10
C GLY A 68 2.29 -5.03 1.44
N TYR A 69 1.57 -3.93 1.27
CA TYR A 69 2.05 -2.69 0.68
C TYR A 69 1.82 -1.53 1.65
N VAL A 70 2.81 -0.66 1.77
CA VAL A 70 2.66 0.65 2.41
C VAL A 70 2.83 1.72 1.34
N VAL A 71 1.87 2.63 1.24
CA VAL A 71 1.93 3.76 0.31
C VAL A 71 2.26 5.00 1.10
N PHE A 72 3.41 5.60 0.79
CA PHE A 72 3.86 6.86 1.35
C PHE A 72 3.59 8.01 0.39
N GLY A 73 3.13 9.14 0.93
CA GLY A 73 2.94 10.38 0.19
C GLY A 73 4.26 11.09 -0.13
N PRO A 74 4.18 12.24 -0.84
CA PRO A 74 5.36 12.99 -1.27
C PRO A 74 6.27 13.45 -0.13
N THR A 75 5.70 13.71 1.05
CA THR A 75 6.46 14.13 2.23
C THR A 75 6.89 12.97 3.13
N GLY A 76 6.67 11.72 2.68
CA GLY A 76 7.06 10.51 3.41
C GLY A 76 6.07 10.06 4.49
N GLN A 77 4.92 10.70 4.61
CA GLN A 77 3.83 10.29 5.49
C GLN A 77 3.12 9.04 4.95
N PRO A 78 2.71 8.07 5.78
CA PRO A 78 1.90 6.96 5.32
C PRO A 78 0.51 7.47 4.91
N LEU A 79 0.03 7.03 3.75
CA LEU A 79 -1.31 7.31 3.23
C LEU A 79 -2.18 6.07 3.31
N ARG A 80 -1.63 4.91 2.93
CA ARG A 80 -2.34 3.61 2.93
C ARG A 80 -1.44 2.50 3.41
N ARG A 81 -2.03 1.46 3.99
CA ARG A 81 -1.36 0.17 4.25
C ARG A 81 -2.33 -0.97 4.01
N PHE A 82 -1.96 -1.87 3.12
CA PHE A 82 -2.74 -3.04 2.74
C PHE A 82 -1.97 -4.28 3.16
N THR A 83 -2.60 -5.17 3.93
CA THR A 83 -1.90 -6.34 4.51
C THR A 83 -2.70 -7.60 4.27
N ASP A 84 -2.04 -8.57 3.68
CA ASP A 84 -2.41 -9.98 3.61
C ASP A 84 -1.85 -10.66 4.87
N THR A 85 -2.72 -11.26 5.68
CA THR A 85 -2.38 -11.97 6.92
C THR A 85 -2.56 -13.49 6.82
N ASN A 86 -2.99 -14.01 5.66
CA ASN A 86 -3.19 -15.45 5.45
C ASN A 86 -2.31 -16.04 4.31
N GLY A 87 -1.62 -15.19 3.55
CA GLY A 87 -0.69 -15.56 2.48
C GLY A 87 -1.35 -15.92 1.15
N ASP A 88 -2.61 -15.57 0.92
CA ASP A 88 -3.31 -15.85 -0.35
C ASP A 88 -3.05 -14.79 -1.44
N GLY A 89 -2.29 -13.75 -1.11
CA GLY A 89 -1.92 -12.66 -2.00
C GLY A 89 -2.96 -11.53 -2.07
N LYS A 90 -4.04 -11.60 -1.29
CA LYS A 90 -5.08 -10.57 -1.21
C LYS A 90 -5.01 -9.88 0.14
N ALA A 91 -5.12 -8.56 0.12
CA ALA A 91 -5.13 -7.81 1.37
C ALA A 91 -6.43 -8.08 2.13
N ASP A 92 -6.31 -8.30 3.43
CA ASP A 92 -7.44 -8.46 4.33
C ASP A 92 -7.53 -7.37 5.40
N LEU A 93 -6.47 -6.57 5.56
CA LEU A 93 -6.49 -5.32 6.33
C LEU A 93 -6.22 -4.14 5.41
N TYR A 94 -7.10 -3.15 5.45
CA TYR A 94 -7.06 -1.98 4.58
C TYR A 94 -7.03 -0.75 5.49
N ARG A 95 -5.88 -0.11 5.62
CA ARG A 95 -5.66 0.95 6.60
C ARG A 95 -5.49 2.29 5.90
N PHE A 96 -6.20 3.28 6.41
CA PHE A 96 -6.27 4.63 5.87
C PHE A 96 -5.77 5.63 6.91
N TYR A 97 -5.00 6.62 6.43
CA TYR A 97 -4.26 7.53 7.29
C TYR A 97 -4.63 8.99 7.01
N HIS A 98 -4.66 9.79 8.07
CA HIS A 98 -4.76 11.24 8.03
C HIS A 98 -3.64 11.84 8.88
N LEU A 99 -2.84 12.72 8.32
CA LEU A 99 -1.66 13.32 8.96
C LEU A 99 -0.71 12.26 9.55
N GLY A 100 -0.58 11.13 8.85
CA GLY A 100 0.26 10.00 9.25
C GLY A 100 -0.30 9.14 10.40
N LEU A 101 -1.49 9.45 10.93
CA LEU A 101 -2.19 8.63 11.93
C LEU A 101 -3.26 7.76 11.25
N GLU A 102 -3.34 6.50 11.65
CA GLU A 102 -4.40 5.62 11.16
C GLU A 102 -5.75 6.09 11.70
N VAL A 103 -6.68 6.42 10.81
CA VAL A 103 -8.01 6.95 11.17
C VAL A 103 -9.12 5.95 10.88
N TYR A 104 -8.85 4.99 10.00
CA TYR A 104 -9.84 4.02 9.59
C TYR A 104 -9.21 2.72 9.09
N ARG A 105 -9.90 1.61 9.35
CA ARG A 105 -9.49 0.28 8.93
C ARG A 105 -10.69 -0.57 8.52
N ASP A 106 -10.67 -1.04 7.28
CA ASP A 106 -11.50 -2.15 6.85
C ASP A 106 -10.79 -3.48 7.10
N ILE A 107 -11.56 -4.50 7.47
CA ILE A 107 -11.10 -5.85 7.78
C ILE A 107 -11.99 -6.85 7.05
N ASP A 108 -11.38 -7.62 6.16
CA ASP A 108 -11.94 -8.86 5.62
C ASP A 108 -11.53 -10.00 6.55
N SER A 109 -12.42 -10.34 7.48
CA SER A 109 -12.17 -11.33 8.51
C SER A 109 -12.47 -12.76 8.05
N ASN A 110 -13.34 -12.92 7.06
CA ASN A 110 -13.74 -14.21 6.50
C ASN A 110 -12.98 -14.59 5.20
N LYS A 111 -12.17 -13.68 4.66
CA LYS A 111 -11.28 -13.86 3.49
C LYS A 111 -12.05 -14.04 2.18
N ASN A 112 -13.15 -13.32 2.01
CA ASN A 112 -13.96 -13.37 0.80
C ASN A 112 -13.79 -12.15 -0.13
N GLU A 113 -12.76 -11.33 0.12
CA GLU A 113 -12.41 -10.10 -0.61
C GLU A 113 -13.34 -8.91 -0.36
N THR A 114 -14.28 -9.05 0.58
CA THR A 114 -15.20 -7.99 0.98
C THR A 114 -15.07 -7.74 2.48
N PRO A 115 -14.69 -6.52 2.91
CA PRO A 115 -14.56 -6.25 4.33
C PRO A 115 -15.89 -6.36 5.10
N ASP A 116 -15.91 -7.17 6.15
CA ASP A 116 -17.07 -7.40 7.04
C ASP A 116 -16.96 -6.65 8.38
N GLN A 117 -15.83 -5.99 8.65
CA GLN A 117 -15.67 -5.15 9.84
C GLN A 117 -14.95 -3.85 9.54
N HIS A 118 -15.36 -2.83 10.28
CA HIS A 118 -14.94 -1.45 10.04
C HIS A 118 -14.55 -0.80 11.36
N ARG A 119 -13.35 -0.23 11.44
CA ARG A 119 -12.84 0.40 12.66
C ARG A 119 -12.52 1.86 12.38
N TRP A 120 -13.07 2.72 13.21
CA TRP A 120 -12.75 4.13 13.28
C TRP A 120 -11.79 4.35 14.44
N LEU A 121 -10.70 5.06 14.16
CA LEU A 121 -9.57 5.21 15.06
C LEU A 121 -9.16 6.68 15.15
N ASN A 122 -8.57 7.08 16.27
CA ASN A 122 -8.02 8.42 16.46
C ASN A 122 -9.04 9.51 16.09
N TRP A 123 -8.74 10.28 15.04
CA TRP A 123 -9.58 11.40 14.59
C TRP A 123 -10.86 10.93 13.87
N GLY A 124 -10.88 9.68 13.37
CA GLY A 124 -12.07 9.04 12.82
C GLY A 124 -13.08 8.58 13.88
N GLY A 125 -12.65 8.51 15.16
CA GLY A 125 -13.48 8.09 16.30
C GLY A 125 -12.90 6.88 17.04
N THR A 126 -13.77 6.14 17.72
CA THR A 126 -13.39 4.94 18.50
C THR A 126 -14.25 3.71 18.20
N ARG A 127 -14.95 3.74 17.08
CA ARG A 127 -16.00 2.78 16.75
C ARG A 127 -15.44 1.49 16.14
N TRP A 128 -16.13 0.38 16.37
CA TRP A 128 -15.91 -0.89 15.68
C TRP A 128 -17.25 -1.47 15.27
N GLY A 129 -17.57 -1.33 13.99
CA GLY A 129 -18.77 -1.86 13.36
C GLY A 129 -18.52 -3.23 12.72
N VAL A 130 -19.58 -4.03 12.64
CA VAL A 130 -19.67 -5.30 11.94
C VAL A 130 -20.78 -5.19 10.91
N ASP A 131 -20.46 -5.56 9.68
CA ASP A 131 -21.35 -5.65 8.53
C ASP A 131 -21.38 -7.13 8.12
N GLN A 132 -22.32 -7.90 8.69
CA GLN A 132 -22.35 -9.35 8.56
C GLN A 132 -22.80 -9.81 7.18
N ASN A 133 -23.62 -9.00 6.52
CA ASN A 133 -24.14 -9.29 5.19
C ASN A 133 -23.36 -8.59 4.06
N GLU A 134 -22.32 -7.83 4.41
CA GLU A 134 -21.41 -7.13 3.51
C GLU A 134 -22.13 -6.16 2.56
N ASP A 135 -23.20 -5.51 3.06
CA ASP A 135 -24.02 -4.58 2.29
C ASP A 135 -23.58 -3.11 2.37
N GLY A 136 -22.49 -2.86 3.11
CA GLY A 136 -21.91 -1.55 3.39
C GLY A 136 -22.58 -0.82 4.56
N ARG A 137 -23.47 -1.49 5.30
CA ARG A 137 -24.14 -0.93 6.49
C ARG A 137 -23.73 -1.71 7.73
N ILE A 138 -23.63 -0.97 8.84
CA ILE A 138 -23.30 -1.58 10.12
C ILE A 138 -24.54 -2.27 10.71
N ASP A 139 -24.50 -3.60 10.80
CA ASP A 139 -25.49 -4.42 11.49
C ASP A 139 -25.35 -4.33 13.00
N GLY A 140 -24.12 -4.17 13.49
CA GLY A 140 -23.85 -4.15 14.93
C GLY A 140 -22.54 -3.50 15.31
N TRP A 141 -22.48 -2.98 16.53
CA TRP A 141 -21.29 -2.34 17.07
C TRP A 141 -20.64 -3.22 18.14
N ARG A 142 -19.37 -3.60 17.92
CA ARG A 142 -18.50 -4.19 18.96
C ARG A 142 -17.99 -3.12 19.91
N VAL A 143 -17.73 -1.93 19.39
CA VAL A 143 -17.32 -0.75 20.16
C VAL A 143 -18.07 0.46 19.63
N LEU A 144 -18.76 1.17 20.50
CA LEU A 144 -19.42 2.45 20.20
C LEU A 144 -19.51 3.23 21.51
N SER A 145 -18.96 4.44 21.55
CA SER A 145 -19.10 5.28 22.74
C SER A 145 -20.52 5.82 22.87
N ALA A 146 -20.93 6.20 24.09
CA ALA A 146 -22.23 6.83 24.32
C ALA A 146 -22.42 8.12 23.50
N GLN A 147 -21.34 8.91 23.34
CA GLN A 147 -21.37 10.13 22.54
C GLN A 147 -21.56 9.87 21.06
N GLU A 148 -20.94 8.82 20.51
CA GLU A 148 -21.07 8.44 19.10
C GLU A 148 -22.43 7.78 18.83
N CYS A 149 -23.00 7.08 19.80
CA CYS A 149 -24.37 6.53 19.73
C CYS A 149 -25.45 7.61 19.72
N ALA A 150 -25.20 8.76 20.37
CA ALA A 150 -26.17 9.83 20.52
C ALA A 150 -26.20 10.85 19.36
N ARG A 151 -25.37 10.67 18.32
CA ARG A 151 -25.32 11.53 17.13
C ARG A 151 -26.32 11.05 16.07
#